data_AF-A0A814JEW0-F1
#
_entry.id   AF-A0A814JEW0-F1
#
_cell.length_a   1.000
_cell.length_b   1.000
_cell.length_c   1.000
_cell.angle_alpha   90.00
_cell.angle_beta   90.00
_cell.angle_gamma   90.00
#
_symmetry.space_group_name_H-M   'P 1'
#
loop_
_entity.id
_entity.type
_entity.pdbx_description
1 polymer ?
#
loop_
_entity_poly.entity_id
_entity_poly.type
_entity_poly.pdbx_seq_one_letter_code
_entity_poly.pdbx_strand_id
1 'polypeptide(L)'
;MDLFKKKWKHFGIKQINDFLTYFNNQWCKSNNGWLEKYSVGIQSTSNALESFHDKIKKDLKDKRFGIIEFLNECESNLIHRWSTRKSPTLTLIRDGESVITDNLNIKTFDNEPFISSNDYTEAYKWNRLNKSIIVYNDQLFMPDGKKKTLSKEDCKLYLEELQQKNWSSFDMMIEFLDSIHIVSLNKENWKLSICSCSFWLKNLHCSHVISCAYRSKLCSFDSIGMNLPIERNKKRGPQSETANAYNKQPGENDKDDELILPVTKKSKVKSSQERQDQQVCPKCNTPMLKRRYWYCENKC
;
A
#
# COMPACT_ATOMS: atom_id res chain seq x y z
N MET A 1 25.29 1.28 11.74
CA MET A 1 24.79 1.60 13.10
C MET A 1 25.45 2.83 13.71
N ASP A 2 26.75 3.06 13.51
CA ASP A 2 27.43 4.19 14.16
C ASP A 2 26.94 5.56 13.68
N LEU A 3 26.53 5.66 12.41
CA LEU A 3 25.87 6.85 11.89
C LEU A 3 24.55 7.19 12.61
N PHE A 4 23.75 6.19 12.95
CA PHE A 4 22.49 6.37 13.70
C PHE A 4 22.78 6.88 15.11
N LYS A 5 23.74 6.27 15.82
CA LYS A 5 24.16 6.74 17.15
C LYS A 5 24.68 8.17 17.10
N LYS A 6 25.51 8.50 16.11
CA LYS A 6 26.08 9.84 15.94
C LYS A 6 24.98 10.90 15.75
N LYS A 7 23.97 10.60 14.93
CA LYS A 7 22.81 11.47 14.72
C LYS A 7 22.09 11.80 16.03
N TRP A 8 21.73 10.77 16.80
CA TRP A 8 20.91 10.96 18.00
C TRP A 8 21.68 11.45 19.22
N LYS A 9 22.99 11.15 19.33
CA LYS A 9 23.85 11.69 20.39
C LYS A 9 24.02 13.21 20.33
N HIS A 10 23.92 13.82 19.15
CA HIS A 10 24.10 15.27 18.99
C HIS A 10 23.08 16.09 19.79
N PHE A 11 21.88 15.54 20.05
CA PHE A 11 20.85 16.22 20.84
C PHE A 11 21.19 16.32 22.34
N GLY A 12 22.16 15.55 22.84
CA GLY A 12 22.62 15.65 24.24
C GLY A 12 21.60 15.25 25.31
N ILE A 13 20.45 14.72 24.93
CA ILE A 13 19.37 14.36 25.86
C ILE A 13 19.71 13.05 26.58
N LYS A 14 19.70 13.08 27.93
CA LYS A 14 20.02 11.91 28.78
C LYS A 14 19.19 10.66 28.42
N GLN A 15 17.88 10.82 28.26
CA GLN A 15 16.97 9.73 27.91
C GLN A 15 17.32 9.09 26.56
N ILE A 16 17.74 9.89 25.57
CA ILE A 16 18.20 9.39 24.27
C ILE A 16 19.50 8.61 24.43
N ASN A 17 20.43 9.09 25.26
CA ASN A 17 21.69 8.40 25.51
C ASN A 17 21.49 7.06 26.25
N ASP A 18 20.57 7.03 27.22
CA ASP A 18 20.20 5.81 27.94
C ASP A 18 19.56 4.80 26.97
N PHE A 19 18.64 5.27 26.11
CA PHE A 19 18.05 4.45 25.05
C PHE A 19 19.10 3.93 24.06
N LEU A 20 20.01 4.78 23.55
CA LEU A 20 21.05 4.37 22.60
C LEU A 20 22.01 3.33 23.22
N THR A 21 22.28 3.44 24.52
CA THR A 21 23.12 2.48 25.24
C THR A 21 22.42 1.13 25.35
N TYR A 22 21.16 1.13 25.81
CA TYR A 22 20.33 -0.06 25.85
C TYR A 22 20.20 -0.71 24.47
N PHE A 23 19.81 0.08 23.46
CA PHE A 23 19.60 -0.36 22.09
C PHE A 23 20.87 -0.96 21.48
N ASN A 24 22.03 -0.36 21.75
CA ASN A 24 23.29 -0.91 21.28
C ASN A 24 23.65 -2.25 21.94
N ASN A 25 23.43 -2.38 23.24
CA ASN A 25 23.79 -3.59 23.96
C ASN A 25 22.83 -4.75 23.68
N GLN A 26 21.54 -4.47 23.56
CA GLN A 26 20.51 -5.49 23.37
C GLN A 26 20.27 -5.83 21.90
N TRP A 27 20.25 -4.81 21.03
CA TRP A 27 19.83 -4.99 19.64
C TRP A 27 20.99 -4.91 18.68
N CYS A 28 21.89 -3.93 18.75
CA CYS A 28 22.99 -3.87 17.77
C CYS A 28 23.97 -5.04 17.87
N LYS A 29 24.36 -5.44 19.09
CA LYS A 29 25.37 -6.49 19.28
C LYS A 29 24.81 -7.89 19.06
N SER A 30 23.54 -8.08 19.37
CA SER A 30 22.88 -9.39 19.30
C SER A 30 22.10 -9.59 17.99
N ASN A 31 21.64 -8.51 17.35
CA ASN A 31 20.76 -8.53 16.18
C ASN A 31 21.18 -7.47 15.13
N ASN A 32 22.03 -7.85 14.19
CA ASN A 32 22.56 -6.93 13.18
C ASN A 32 21.52 -6.43 12.14
N GLY A 33 20.30 -7.00 12.12
CA GLY A 33 19.29 -6.78 11.08
C GLY A 33 18.16 -5.79 11.38
N TRP A 34 18.30 -4.89 12.35
CA TRP A 34 17.21 -3.98 12.76
C TRP A 34 16.73 -3.01 11.67
N LEU A 35 17.57 -2.67 10.68
CA LEU A 35 17.19 -1.82 9.56
C LEU A 35 16.74 -2.73 8.41
N GLU A 36 15.52 -2.55 7.92
CA GLU A 36 14.93 -3.42 6.88
C GLU A 36 15.78 -3.52 5.60
N LYS A 37 16.49 -2.44 5.26
CA LYS A 37 17.39 -2.38 4.10
C LYS A 37 18.80 -2.94 4.33
N TYR A 38 19.13 -3.37 5.55
CA TYR A 38 20.47 -3.85 5.90
C TYR A 38 20.82 -5.19 5.25
N SER A 39 19.82 -6.06 5.03
CA SER A 39 19.99 -7.31 4.32
C SER A 39 18.81 -7.54 3.37
N VAL A 40 19.05 -7.33 2.08
CA VAL A 40 18.05 -7.52 1.03
C VAL A 40 17.66 -9.00 0.99
N GLY A 41 16.38 -9.29 1.16
CA GLY A 41 15.83 -10.66 1.14
C GLY A 41 15.61 -11.29 2.51
N ILE A 42 16.02 -10.65 3.61
CA ILE A 42 15.67 -11.08 4.97
C ILE A 42 14.42 -10.33 5.43
N GLN A 43 13.40 -11.09 5.85
CA GLN A 43 12.13 -10.53 6.28
C GLN A 43 12.30 -9.67 7.55
N SER A 44 11.65 -8.52 7.58
CA SER A 44 11.44 -7.77 8.83
C SER A 44 10.48 -8.57 9.70
N THR A 45 11.00 -9.33 10.66
CA THR A 45 10.19 -10.19 11.57
C THR A 45 9.26 -9.39 12.47
N SER A 46 9.45 -8.06 12.57
CA SER A 46 8.68 -7.19 13.45
C SER A 46 7.19 -7.21 13.08
N ASN A 47 6.81 -7.13 11.80
CA ASN A 47 5.38 -7.02 11.46
C ASN A 47 4.58 -8.29 11.71
N ALA A 48 5.16 -9.46 11.42
CA ALA A 48 4.49 -10.73 11.69
C ALA A 48 4.31 -10.93 13.21
N LEU A 49 5.33 -10.61 14.00
CA LEU A 49 5.29 -10.68 15.46
C LEU A 49 4.37 -9.63 16.07
N GLU A 50 4.42 -8.38 15.60
CA GLU A 50 3.57 -7.28 16.07
C GLU A 50 2.11 -7.50 15.72
N SER A 51 1.81 -7.91 14.47
CA SER A 51 0.44 -8.23 14.06
C SER A 51 -0.12 -9.41 14.86
N PHE A 52 0.71 -10.43 15.12
CA PHE A 52 0.32 -11.56 15.95
C PHE A 52 0.14 -11.16 17.41
N HIS A 53 1.02 -10.32 17.97
CA HIS A 53 0.89 -9.76 19.32
C HIS A 53 -0.38 -8.93 19.48
N ASP A 54 -0.71 -8.06 18.52
CA ASP A 54 -1.94 -7.26 18.57
C ASP A 54 -3.18 -8.14 18.49
N LYS A 55 -3.11 -9.21 17.70
CA LYS A 55 -4.19 -10.20 17.63
C LYS A 55 -4.35 -10.97 18.92
N ILE A 56 -3.24 -11.42 19.53
CA ILE A 56 -3.25 -12.04 20.86
C ILE A 56 -3.85 -11.08 21.89
N LYS A 57 -3.40 -9.83 21.94
CA LYS A 57 -3.92 -8.82 22.86
C LYS A 57 -5.42 -8.61 22.71
N LYS A 58 -5.91 -8.49 21.47
CA LYS A 58 -7.34 -8.37 21.16
C LYS A 58 -8.12 -9.62 21.56
N ASP A 59 -7.61 -10.81 21.24
CA ASP A 59 -8.24 -12.08 21.57
C ASP A 59 -8.29 -12.29 23.09
N LEU A 60 -7.26 -11.83 23.82
CA LEU A 60 -7.16 -11.84 25.29
C LEU A 60 -7.79 -10.62 25.97
N LYS A 61 -8.39 -9.70 25.20
CA LYS A 61 -9.08 -8.49 25.68
C LYS A 61 -8.24 -7.63 26.63
N ASP A 62 -6.93 -7.56 26.43
CA ASP A 62 -5.98 -6.84 27.28
C ASP A 62 -6.04 -7.20 28.78
N LYS A 63 -6.56 -8.39 29.12
CA LYS A 63 -6.61 -8.88 30.50
C LYS A 63 -5.25 -9.44 30.93
N ARG A 64 -4.89 -9.22 32.19
CA ARG A 64 -3.79 -9.93 32.83
C ARG A 64 -4.31 -11.24 33.41
N PHE A 65 -3.68 -12.34 33.05
CA PHE A 65 -4.03 -13.68 33.52
C PHE A 65 -2.93 -14.23 34.42
N GLY A 66 -3.30 -15.06 35.40
CA GLY A 66 -2.33 -15.96 36.02
C GLY A 66 -1.79 -16.96 34.99
N ILE A 67 -0.60 -17.55 35.22
CA ILE A 67 0.04 -18.41 34.20
C ILE A 67 -0.83 -19.60 33.78
N ILE A 68 -1.55 -20.22 34.72
CA ILE A 68 -2.45 -21.36 34.44
C ILE A 68 -3.65 -20.88 33.62
N GLU A 69 -4.27 -19.77 34.00
CA GLU A 69 -5.39 -19.18 33.27
C GLU A 69 -4.99 -18.77 31.85
N PHE A 70 -3.79 -18.20 31.69
CA PHE A 70 -3.24 -17.84 30.39
C PHE A 70 -3.08 -19.07 29.49
N LEU A 71 -2.51 -20.17 30.01
CA LEU A 71 -2.33 -21.40 29.24
C LEU A 71 -3.68 -22.00 28.81
N ASN A 72 -4.65 -22.05 29.72
CA ASN A 72 -6.00 -22.54 29.41
C ASN A 72 -6.69 -21.67 28.35
N GLU A 73 -6.53 -20.35 28.43
CA GLU A 73 -7.09 -19.41 27.46
C GLU A 73 -6.38 -19.52 26.09
N CYS A 74 -5.06 -19.70 26.09
CA CYS A 74 -4.30 -19.97 24.87
C CYS A 74 -4.74 -21.26 24.20
N GLU A 75 -4.91 -22.34 24.94
CA GLU A 75 -5.37 -23.63 24.40
C GLU A 75 -6.80 -23.52 23.85
N SER A 76 -7.72 -23.07 24.69
CA SER A 76 -9.16 -23.06 24.39
C SER A 76 -9.56 -22.05 23.33
N ASN A 77 -8.89 -20.89 23.27
CA ASN A 77 -9.27 -19.80 22.39
C ASN A 77 -8.25 -19.50 21.29
N LEU A 78 -6.95 -19.49 21.58
CA LEU A 78 -5.96 -19.13 20.56
C LEU A 78 -5.67 -20.32 19.62
N ILE A 79 -5.21 -21.44 20.20
CA ILE A 79 -4.77 -22.64 19.48
C ILE A 79 -5.97 -23.34 18.87
N HIS A 80 -7.04 -23.55 19.64
CA HIS A 80 -8.25 -24.19 19.12
C HIS A 80 -8.84 -23.40 17.95
N ARG A 81 -9.06 -22.08 18.06
CA ARG A 81 -9.60 -21.28 16.93
C ARG A 81 -8.66 -21.26 15.74
N TRP A 82 -7.34 -21.19 15.96
CA TRP A 82 -6.37 -21.24 14.87
C TRP A 82 -6.41 -22.58 14.13
N SER A 83 -6.43 -23.69 14.89
CA SER A 83 -6.46 -25.06 14.37
C SER A 83 -7.76 -25.33 13.63
N THR A 84 -8.91 -25.00 14.23
CA THR A 84 -10.23 -25.21 13.61
C THR A 84 -10.41 -24.39 12.33
N ARG A 85 -9.89 -23.14 12.27
CA ARG A 85 -9.94 -22.33 11.04
C ARG A 85 -9.05 -22.87 9.91
N LYS A 86 -8.03 -23.67 10.22
CA LYS A 86 -7.08 -24.21 9.25
C LYS A 86 -7.27 -25.70 8.97
N SER A 87 -8.10 -26.38 9.77
CA SER A 87 -8.44 -27.78 9.60
C SER A 87 -9.31 -27.95 8.35
N PRO A 88 -9.00 -28.92 7.45
CA PRO A 88 -9.85 -29.27 6.32
C PRO A 88 -11.22 -29.80 6.73
N THR A 89 -11.31 -30.37 7.93
CA THR A 89 -12.51 -30.99 8.47
C THR A 89 -12.87 -30.41 9.84
N LEU A 90 -14.15 -30.39 10.16
CA LEU A 90 -14.71 -30.00 11.44
C LEU A 90 -15.38 -31.21 12.08
N THR A 91 -15.13 -31.40 13.37
CA THR A 91 -15.88 -32.36 14.18
C THR A 91 -17.07 -31.63 14.80
N LEU A 92 -18.27 -31.96 14.37
CA LEU A 92 -19.52 -31.44 14.92
C LEU A 92 -20.18 -32.51 15.79
N ILE A 93 -20.61 -32.14 16.99
CA ILE A 93 -21.39 -33.04 17.84
C ILE A 93 -22.86 -32.81 17.50
N ARG A 94 -23.54 -33.84 16.98
CA ARG A 94 -25.00 -33.86 16.78
C ARG A 94 -25.55 -35.04 17.57
N ASP A 95 -26.50 -34.77 18.46
CA ASP A 95 -27.19 -35.81 19.24
C ASP A 95 -26.26 -36.77 20.02
N GLY A 96 -25.12 -36.27 20.49
CA GLY A 96 -24.12 -37.06 21.23
C GLY A 96 -23.13 -37.83 20.36
N GLU A 97 -23.30 -37.81 19.03
CA GLU A 97 -22.39 -38.43 18.08
C GLU A 97 -21.50 -37.39 17.40
N SER A 98 -20.21 -37.71 17.25
CA SER A 98 -19.26 -36.87 16.53
C SER A 98 -19.36 -37.14 15.03
N VAL A 99 -19.84 -36.17 14.28
CA VAL A 99 -19.89 -36.20 12.81
C VAL A 99 -18.75 -35.35 12.27
N ILE A 100 -17.91 -35.95 11.43
CA ILE A 100 -16.85 -35.23 10.72
C ILE A 100 -17.44 -34.67 9.42
N THR A 101 -17.28 -33.37 9.20
CA THR A 101 -17.77 -32.67 8.00
C THR A 101 -16.69 -31.76 7.42
N ASP A 102 -16.76 -31.46 6.13
CA ASP A 102 -15.80 -30.55 5.48
C ASP A 102 -15.90 -29.10 5.99
N ASN A 103 -14.75 -28.45 6.14
CA ASN A 103 -14.67 -27.05 6.55
C ASN A 103 -14.73 -26.10 5.36
N LEU A 104 -15.94 -25.62 5.04
CA LEU A 104 -16.15 -24.66 3.94
C LEU A 104 -15.45 -23.31 4.13
N ASN A 105 -15.05 -22.95 5.35
CA ASN A 105 -14.42 -21.67 5.69
C ASN A 105 -12.92 -21.81 6.02
N ILE A 106 -12.27 -22.86 5.51
CA ILE A 106 -10.84 -23.09 5.73
C ILE A 106 -10.00 -21.88 5.29
N LYS A 107 -9.12 -21.42 6.19
CA LYS A 107 -8.11 -20.41 5.91
C LYS A 107 -6.81 -21.06 5.47
N THR A 108 -6.63 -21.18 4.16
CA THR A 108 -5.39 -21.64 3.56
C THR A 108 -4.26 -20.63 3.79
N PHE A 109 -3.02 -21.09 3.60
CA PHE A 109 -1.89 -20.17 3.49
C PHE A 109 -1.88 -19.58 2.08
N ASP A 110 -1.68 -18.27 2.00
CA ASP A 110 -1.51 -17.61 0.71
C ASP A 110 -0.08 -17.91 0.23
N ASN A 111 0.02 -18.51 -0.97
CA ASN A 111 1.30 -18.78 -1.62
C ASN A 111 1.84 -17.57 -2.39
N GLU A 112 1.02 -16.52 -2.53
CA GLU A 112 1.32 -15.30 -3.26
C GLU A 112 0.92 -14.07 -2.45
N PRO A 113 1.61 -12.94 -2.62
CA PRO A 113 1.17 -11.68 -2.05
C PRO A 113 -0.24 -11.30 -2.53
N PHE A 114 -1.10 -10.93 -1.58
CA PHE A 114 -2.40 -10.35 -1.87
C PHE A 114 -2.22 -8.91 -2.37
N ILE A 115 -2.68 -8.64 -3.59
CA ILE A 115 -2.63 -7.30 -4.22
C ILE A 115 -4.04 -6.71 -4.20
N SER A 116 -4.21 -5.61 -3.48
CA SER A 116 -5.49 -4.90 -3.40
C SER A 116 -5.71 -3.94 -4.58
N SER A 117 -6.96 -3.52 -4.79
CA SER A 117 -7.30 -2.47 -5.77
C SER A 117 -6.58 -1.13 -5.52
N ASN A 118 -6.23 -0.86 -4.26
CA ASN A 118 -5.49 0.35 -3.90
C ASN A 118 -4.03 0.27 -4.40
N ASP A 119 -3.37 -0.89 -4.24
CA ASP A 119 -1.98 -1.09 -4.69
C ASP A 119 -1.85 -0.92 -6.21
N TYR A 120 -2.85 -1.46 -6.91
CA TYR A 120 -3.08 -1.29 -8.33
C TYR A 120 -3.26 0.19 -8.73
N THR A 121 -4.03 0.96 -7.96
CA THR A 121 -4.23 2.40 -8.20
C THR A 121 -2.93 3.19 -8.00
N GLU A 122 -2.16 2.87 -6.95
CA GLU A 122 -0.86 3.50 -6.70
C GLU A 122 0.18 3.15 -7.77
N ALA A 123 0.19 1.90 -8.24
CA ALA A 123 1.02 1.49 -9.37
C ALA A 123 0.65 2.23 -10.66
N TYR A 124 -0.65 2.42 -10.92
CA TYR A 124 -1.10 3.22 -12.07
C TYR A 124 -0.63 4.68 -11.97
N LYS A 125 -0.80 5.32 -10.81
CA LYS A 125 -0.29 6.69 -10.57
C LYS A 125 1.21 6.78 -10.76
N TRP A 126 1.97 5.80 -10.25
CA TRP A 126 3.42 5.75 -10.42
C TRP A 126 3.80 5.65 -11.90
N ASN A 127 3.12 4.77 -12.66
CA ASN A 127 3.36 4.62 -14.09
C ASN A 127 3.07 5.90 -14.89
N ARG A 128 2.07 6.70 -14.50
CA ARG A 128 1.79 8.02 -15.12
C ARG A 128 2.93 9.04 -14.96
N LEU A 129 3.82 8.88 -13.98
CA LEU A 129 5.00 9.74 -13.83
C LEU A 129 6.02 9.55 -14.95
N ASN A 130 5.89 8.46 -15.72
CA ASN A 130 6.73 8.11 -16.86
C ASN A 130 8.24 8.13 -16.53
N LYS A 131 8.60 7.66 -15.32
CA LYS A 131 10.00 7.47 -14.93
C LYS A 131 10.64 6.36 -15.77
N SER A 132 11.92 6.50 -16.11
CA SER A 132 12.67 5.50 -16.86
C SER A 132 12.88 4.24 -16.02
N ILE A 133 12.85 3.08 -16.67
CA ILE A 133 13.31 1.82 -16.08
C ILE A 133 14.50 1.36 -16.91
N ILE A 134 15.64 1.19 -16.26
CA ILE A 134 16.88 0.72 -16.88
C ILE A 134 17.09 -0.74 -16.52
N VAL A 135 17.36 -1.57 -17.52
CA VAL A 135 17.77 -2.96 -17.31
C VAL A 135 19.29 -2.99 -17.19
N TYR A 136 19.79 -3.48 -16.07
CA TYR A 136 21.21 -3.67 -15.80
C TYR A 136 21.40 -4.93 -14.95
N ASN A 137 22.31 -5.83 -15.32
CA ASN A 137 22.54 -7.12 -14.64
C ASN A 137 21.25 -7.92 -14.35
N ASP A 138 20.38 -8.05 -15.35
CA ASP A 138 19.06 -8.72 -15.25
C ASP A 138 18.11 -8.17 -14.17
N GLN A 139 18.41 -6.98 -13.64
CA GLN A 139 17.58 -6.26 -12.68
C GLN A 139 17.07 -4.95 -13.29
N LEU A 140 15.93 -4.49 -12.79
CA LEU A 140 15.26 -3.27 -13.22
C LEU A 140 15.56 -2.16 -12.21
N PHE A 141 16.26 -1.13 -12.66
CA PHE A 141 16.62 0.04 -11.87
C PHE A 141 15.64 1.18 -12.20
N MET A 142 15.14 1.85 -11.16
CA MET A 142 14.24 2.98 -11.31
C MET A 142 14.59 4.11 -10.35
N PRO A 143 14.53 5.38 -10.80
CA PRO A 143 14.80 6.51 -9.94
C PRO A 143 13.62 6.76 -9.01
N ASP A 144 13.90 7.13 -7.77
CA ASP A 144 12.88 7.67 -6.88
C ASP A 144 12.88 9.21 -6.82
N GLY A 145 11.88 9.77 -6.14
CA GLY A 145 11.73 11.21 -5.97
C GLY A 145 11.45 11.92 -7.29
N LYS A 146 12.10 13.07 -7.49
CA LYS A 146 11.88 13.96 -8.64
C LYS A 146 12.66 13.53 -9.90
N LYS A 147 13.70 12.72 -9.76
CA LYS A 147 14.52 12.26 -10.91
C LYS A 147 13.66 11.36 -11.79
N LYS A 148 13.60 11.67 -13.08
CA LYS A 148 12.77 10.93 -14.05
C LYS A 148 13.57 9.90 -14.85
N THR A 149 14.86 10.14 -15.07
CA THR A 149 15.72 9.32 -15.93
C THR A 149 16.93 8.79 -15.17
N LEU A 150 17.44 7.63 -15.56
CA LEU A 150 18.71 7.06 -15.10
C LEU A 150 19.53 6.61 -16.31
N SER A 151 20.86 6.69 -16.22
CA SER A 151 21.78 6.05 -17.16
C SER A 151 22.25 4.68 -16.64
N LYS A 152 22.96 3.91 -17.48
CA LYS A 152 23.58 2.65 -17.02
C LYS A 152 24.77 2.94 -16.11
N GLU A 153 25.48 4.04 -16.37
CA GLU A 153 26.59 4.53 -15.55
C GLU A 153 26.10 4.90 -14.15
N ASP A 154 24.94 5.55 -14.03
CA ASP A 154 24.30 5.84 -12.73
C ASP A 154 24.04 4.55 -11.94
N CYS A 155 23.59 3.49 -12.60
CA CYS A 155 23.31 2.19 -11.96
C CYS A 155 24.60 1.53 -11.46
N LYS A 156 25.67 1.60 -12.25
CA LYS A 156 26.98 1.06 -11.88
C LYS A 156 27.56 1.81 -10.68
N LEU A 157 27.58 3.14 -10.73
CA LEU A 157 28.05 3.99 -9.63
C LEU A 157 27.27 3.75 -8.35
N TYR A 158 25.94 3.62 -8.45
CA TYR A 158 25.09 3.31 -7.29
C TYR A 158 25.49 1.99 -6.61
N LEU A 159 25.73 0.93 -7.39
CA LEU A 159 26.14 -0.37 -6.82
C LEU A 159 27.54 -0.31 -6.20
N GLU A 160 28.47 0.43 -6.80
CA GLU A 160 29.82 0.62 -6.25
C GLU A 160 29.78 1.40 -4.93
N GLU A 161 29.03 2.51 -4.86
CA GLU A 161 28.86 3.30 -3.64
C GLU A 161 28.17 2.49 -2.52
N LEU A 162 27.18 1.67 -2.89
CA LEU A 162 26.49 0.77 -1.97
C LEU A 162 27.46 -0.23 -1.31
N GLN A 163 28.49 -0.69 -2.03
CA GLN A 163 29.52 -1.58 -1.50
C GLN A 163 30.53 -0.85 -0.61
N GLN A 164 30.94 0.36 -1.00
CA GLN A 164 31.92 1.15 -0.27
C GLN A 164 31.41 1.64 1.09
N LYS A 165 30.11 1.91 1.22
CA LYS A 165 29.45 2.30 2.49
C LYS A 165 30.03 3.56 3.15
N ASN A 166 30.55 4.49 2.35
CA ASN A 166 31.28 5.69 2.79
C ASN A 166 30.36 6.88 3.16
N TRP A 167 29.25 6.63 3.87
CA TRP A 167 28.32 7.71 4.23
C TRP A 167 28.78 8.45 5.50
N SER A 168 28.68 9.78 5.50
CA SER A 168 29.10 10.63 6.62
C SER A 168 27.99 10.87 7.66
N SER A 169 26.73 10.66 7.31
CA SER A 169 25.57 10.70 8.21
C SER A 169 24.54 9.62 7.89
N PHE A 170 23.67 9.33 8.86
CA PHE A 170 22.59 8.35 8.68
C PHE A 170 21.56 8.82 7.65
N ASP A 171 21.26 10.13 7.64
CA ASP A 171 20.28 10.69 6.70
C ASP A 171 20.78 10.63 5.26
N MET A 172 22.07 10.91 5.03
CA MET A 172 22.70 10.74 3.72
C MET A 172 22.63 9.29 3.24
N MET A 173 22.84 8.33 4.14
CA MET A 173 22.70 6.91 3.82
C MET A 173 21.26 6.56 3.41
N ILE A 174 20.25 7.04 4.14
CA ILE A 174 18.84 6.75 3.82
C ILE A 174 18.43 7.42 2.51
N GLU A 175 18.76 8.70 2.31
CA GLU A 175 18.50 9.42 1.06
C GLU A 175 19.14 8.72 -0.15
N PHE A 176 20.38 8.23 0.02
CA PHE A 176 21.04 7.42 -1.00
C PHE A 176 20.28 6.12 -1.26
N LEU A 177 19.94 5.35 -0.23
CA LEU A 177 19.23 4.07 -0.37
C LEU A 177 17.80 4.22 -0.91
N ASP A 178 17.17 5.39 -0.77
CA ASP A 178 15.87 5.69 -1.38
C ASP A 178 15.98 6.31 -2.77
N SER A 179 17.17 6.72 -3.22
CA SER A 179 17.33 7.40 -4.51
C SER A 179 17.05 6.52 -5.73
N ILE A 180 17.35 5.21 -5.64
CA ILE A 180 17.17 4.23 -6.71
C ILE A 180 16.58 2.95 -6.11
N HIS A 181 15.50 2.47 -6.71
CA HIS A 181 14.91 1.17 -6.39
C HIS A 181 15.31 0.12 -7.42
N ILE A 182 15.62 -1.07 -6.94
CA ILE A 182 16.02 -2.23 -7.73
C ILE A 182 14.89 -3.25 -7.65
N VAL A 183 14.43 -3.74 -8.81
CA VAL A 183 13.42 -4.79 -8.92
C VAL A 183 14.02 -6.00 -9.62
N SER A 184 13.95 -7.16 -8.97
CA SER A 184 14.22 -8.47 -9.58
C SER A 184 12.89 -9.09 -9.97
N LEU A 185 12.55 -8.98 -11.26
CA LEU A 185 11.24 -9.39 -11.78
C LEU A 185 11.22 -10.89 -12.08
N ASN A 186 10.32 -11.62 -11.44
CA ASN A 186 10.06 -13.02 -11.77
C ASN A 186 9.12 -13.07 -12.99
N LYS A 187 9.57 -13.68 -14.09
CA LYS A 187 8.81 -13.75 -15.36
C LYS A 187 7.70 -14.80 -15.35
N GLU A 188 7.85 -15.86 -14.55
CA GLU A 188 6.84 -16.92 -14.41
C GLU A 188 5.68 -16.44 -13.54
N ASN A 189 6.00 -15.80 -12.42
CA ASN A 189 5.02 -15.22 -11.52
C ASN A 189 5.50 -13.87 -11.00
N TRP A 190 5.03 -12.80 -11.64
CA TRP A 190 5.46 -11.45 -11.30
C TRP A 190 5.13 -11.04 -9.87
N LYS A 191 4.13 -11.65 -9.22
CA LYS A 191 3.79 -11.34 -7.82
C LYS A 191 4.88 -11.78 -6.85
N LEU A 192 5.70 -12.76 -7.23
CA LEU A 192 6.85 -13.23 -6.46
C LEU A 192 8.13 -12.43 -6.74
N SER A 193 8.01 -11.30 -7.45
CA SER A 193 9.15 -10.42 -7.71
C SER A 193 9.60 -9.68 -6.46
N ILE A 194 10.88 -9.31 -6.44
CA ILE A 194 11.52 -8.66 -5.30
C ILE A 194 11.81 -7.20 -5.60
N CYS A 195 11.66 -6.32 -4.61
CA CYS A 195 12.02 -4.91 -4.73
C CYS A 195 12.79 -4.41 -3.50
N SER A 196 13.75 -3.50 -3.72
CA SER A 196 14.55 -2.90 -2.65
C SER A 196 13.85 -1.78 -1.88
N CYS A 197 12.65 -1.35 -2.29
CA CYS A 197 11.96 -0.26 -1.61
C CYS A 197 11.46 -0.67 -0.22
N SER A 198 11.43 0.29 0.71
CA SER A 198 10.98 0.06 2.09
C SER A 198 9.57 -0.53 2.17
N PHE A 199 8.66 -0.07 1.31
CA PHE A 199 7.29 -0.59 1.28
C PHE A 199 7.24 -2.08 0.90
N TRP A 200 8.06 -2.53 -0.05
CA TRP A 200 8.11 -3.94 -0.42
C TRP A 200 8.71 -4.79 0.70
N LEU A 201 9.78 -4.33 1.34
CA LEU A 201 10.41 -5.03 2.46
C LEU A 201 9.41 -5.27 3.62
N LYS A 202 8.43 -4.37 3.76
CA LYS A 202 7.36 -4.47 4.75
C LYS A 202 6.21 -5.41 4.32
N ASN A 203 5.75 -5.29 3.08
CA ASN A 203 4.47 -5.88 2.65
C ASN A 203 4.59 -7.02 1.62
N LEU A 204 5.81 -7.31 1.14
CA LEU A 204 6.12 -8.26 0.06
C LEU A 204 5.47 -7.94 -1.30
N HIS A 205 4.92 -6.72 -1.43
CA HIS A 205 4.43 -6.16 -2.68
C HIS A 205 4.61 -4.65 -2.64
N CYS A 206 4.68 -4.02 -3.82
CA CYS A 206 4.74 -2.56 -3.93
C CYS A 206 4.31 -2.09 -5.31
N SER A 207 4.03 -0.79 -5.43
CA SER A 207 3.70 -0.14 -6.70
C SER A 207 4.81 -0.29 -7.75
N HIS A 208 6.08 -0.35 -7.34
CA HIS A 208 7.23 -0.53 -8.24
C HIS A 208 7.20 -1.88 -8.98
N VAL A 209 6.96 -2.98 -8.26
CA VAL A 209 6.86 -4.32 -8.84
C VAL A 209 5.67 -4.40 -9.79
N ILE A 210 4.50 -3.96 -9.35
CA ILE A 210 3.27 -3.96 -10.16
C ILE A 210 3.49 -3.11 -11.43
N SER A 211 4.15 -1.96 -11.30
CA SER A 211 4.44 -1.08 -12.43
C SER A 211 5.42 -1.71 -13.42
N CYS A 212 6.47 -2.37 -12.93
CA CYS A 212 7.42 -3.12 -13.76
C CYS A 212 6.76 -4.28 -14.48
N ALA A 213 5.92 -5.04 -13.78
CA ALA A 213 5.16 -6.15 -14.34
C ALA A 213 4.23 -5.65 -15.47
N TYR A 214 3.54 -4.52 -15.25
CA TYR A 214 2.69 -3.91 -16.28
C TYR A 214 3.49 -3.51 -17.53
N ARG A 215 4.60 -2.79 -17.36
CA ARG A 215 5.45 -2.39 -18.50
C ARG A 215 6.11 -3.57 -19.22
N SER A 216 6.34 -4.66 -18.49
CA SER A 216 6.83 -5.93 -19.03
C SER A 216 5.70 -6.80 -19.62
N LYS A 217 4.46 -6.30 -19.65
CA LYS A 217 3.26 -6.99 -20.14
C LYS A 217 2.93 -8.29 -19.41
N LEU A 218 3.34 -8.42 -18.15
CA LEU A 218 3.04 -9.57 -17.27
C LEU A 218 1.74 -9.38 -16.47
N CYS A 219 1.23 -8.14 -16.40
CA CYS A 219 -0.07 -7.84 -15.78
C CYS A 219 -0.77 -6.70 -16.51
N SER A 220 -2.08 -6.54 -16.29
CA SER A 220 -2.87 -5.43 -16.83
C SER A 220 -3.60 -4.66 -15.72
N PHE A 221 -3.90 -3.39 -16.00
CA PHE A 221 -4.67 -2.52 -15.11
C PHE A 221 -6.18 -2.55 -15.40
N ASP A 222 -6.64 -3.46 -16.25
CA ASP A 222 -8.01 -3.46 -16.77
C ASP A 222 -9.07 -3.66 -15.66
N SER A 223 -8.69 -4.38 -14.60
CA SER A 223 -9.53 -4.58 -13.40
C SER A 223 -9.77 -3.29 -12.61
N ILE A 224 -8.91 -2.27 -12.76
CA ILE A 224 -8.99 -0.99 -12.06
C ILE A 224 -9.74 0.06 -12.89
N GLY A 225 -9.53 0.06 -14.22
CA GLY A 225 -10.10 1.07 -15.12
C GLY A 225 -11.63 1.16 -15.08
N MET A 226 -12.29 0.06 -14.69
CA MET A 226 -13.75 0.00 -14.52
C MET A 226 -14.25 0.59 -13.19
N ASN A 227 -13.38 0.73 -12.17
CA ASN A 227 -13.73 1.15 -10.81
C ASN A 227 -13.16 2.52 -10.41
N LEU A 228 -12.26 3.11 -11.19
CA LEU A 228 -11.79 4.46 -10.93
C LEU A 228 -12.90 5.47 -11.29
N PRO A 229 -13.35 6.31 -10.35
CA PRO A 229 -14.22 7.41 -10.71
C PRO A 229 -13.46 8.27 -11.72
N ILE A 230 -14.03 8.46 -12.92
CA ILE A 230 -13.52 9.41 -13.90
C ILE A 230 -13.35 10.72 -13.16
N GLU A 231 -12.08 11.13 -12.94
CA GLU A 231 -11.77 12.42 -12.35
C GLU A 231 -12.54 13.44 -13.18
N ARG A 232 -13.42 14.23 -12.53
CA ARG A 232 -14.07 15.33 -13.24
C ARG A 232 -12.94 16.13 -13.86
N ASN A 233 -12.95 16.25 -15.19
CA ASN A 233 -12.06 17.16 -15.90
C ASN A 233 -11.94 18.43 -15.08
N LYS A 234 -10.70 18.91 -14.86
CA LYS A 234 -10.46 20.19 -14.16
C LYS A 234 -11.50 21.17 -14.67
N LYS A 235 -12.32 21.71 -13.75
CA LYS A 235 -13.34 22.71 -14.13
C LYS A 235 -12.63 23.76 -14.97
N ARG A 236 -13.13 24.03 -16.19
CA ARG A 236 -12.61 25.12 -17.02
C ARG A 236 -12.64 26.38 -16.17
N GLY A 237 -11.46 26.89 -15.87
CA GLY A 237 -11.22 28.02 -14.97
C GLY A 237 -9.72 28.29 -14.94
N PRO A 238 -9.31 29.55 -14.70
CA PRO A 238 -7.92 29.95 -14.76
C PRO A 238 -7.07 29.14 -13.77
N GLN A 239 -5.84 28.81 -14.17
CA GLN A 239 -4.88 28.16 -13.28
C GLN A 239 -4.59 29.11 -12.11
N SER A 240 -4.37 28.56 -10.90
CA SER A 240 -4.23 29.36 -9.66
C SER A 240 -3.16 30.44 -9.74
N GLU A 241 -2.14 30.26 -10.58
CA GLU A 241 -1.07 31.23 -10.83
C GLU A 241 -1.55 32.51 -11.53
N THR A 242 -2.66 32.45 -12.28
CA THR A 242 -3.24 33.58 -13.03
C THR A 242 -4.45 34.23 -12.34
N ALA A 243 -4.92 33.67 -11.21
CA ALA A 243 -6.10 34.19 -10.51
C ALA A 243 -5.91 35.63 -9.99
N ASN A 244 -4.67 36.01 -9.62
CA ASN A 244 -4.37 37.33 -9.10
C ASN A 244 -4.40 38.45 -10.15
N ALA A 245 -4.24 38.13 -11.44
CA ALA A 245 -4.28 39.12 -12.52
C ALA A 245 -5.71 39.68 -12.74
N TYR A 246 -6.74 38.93 -12.33
CA TYR A 246 -8.15 39.34 -12.50
C TYR A 246 -8.65 40.26 -11.39
N ASN A 247 -7.98 40.28 -10.22
CA ASN A 247 -8.41 41.07 -9.06
C ASN A 247 -7.84 42.49 -9.02
N LYS A 248 -7.07 42.90 -10.02
CA LYS A 248 -6.53 44.26 -10.13
C LYS A 248 -6.85 44.85 -11.50
N GLN A 249 -8.06 45.36 -11.64
CA GLN A 249 -8.28 46.52 -12.52
C GLN A 249 -8.62 47.72 -11.63
N PRO A 250 -7.79 48.78 -11.61
CA PRO A 250 -8.12 50.00 -10.90
C PRO A 250 -9.10 50.85 -11.72
N GLY A 251 -10.33 50.95 -11.20
CA GLY A 251 -11.23 52.11 -11.17
C GLY A 251 -11.63 52.83 -12.46
N GLU A 252 -12.95 52.86 -12.73
CA GLU A 252 -13.64 54.08 -13.15
C GLU A 252 -15.01 54.21 -12.44
N ASN A 253 -15.07 55.20 -11.54
CA ASN A 253 -16.19 56.08 -11.14
C ASN A 253 -17.54 55.53 -10.63
N ASP A 254 -17.69 55.68 -9.31
CA ASP A 254 -18.67 56.53 -8.60
C ASP A 254 -20.17 56.56 -8.96
N LYS A 255 -20.95 56.24 -7.91
CA LYS A 255 -22.29 56.72 -7.51
C LYS A 255 -23.50 56.32 -8.35
N ASP A 256 -24.36 55.48 -7.78
CA ASP A 256 -25.64 55.90 -7.17
C ASP A 256 -26.43 54.68 -6.65
N ASP A 257 -27.46 55.01 -5.88
CA ASP A 257 -28.22 54.23 -4.92
C ASP A 257 -28.90 52.92 -5.37
N GLU A 258 -29.23 52.16 -4.32
CA GLU A 258 -30.45 51.37 -4.14
C GLU A 258 -30.48 49.85 -4.45
N LEU A 259 -31.05 49.17 -3.45
CA LEU A 259 -31.75 47.88 -3.45
C LEU A 259 -30.90 46.59 -3.33
N ILE A 260 -30.58 46.29 -2.07
CA ILE A 260 -30.30 44.94 -1.59
C ILE A 260 -31.60 44.13 -1.59
N LEU A 261 -31.73 43.16 -2.50
CA LEU A 261 -32.68 42.05 -2.38
C LEU A 261 -31.93 40.76 -2.05
N PRO A 262 -32.31 40.01 -0.98
CA PRO A 262 -31.65 38.76 -0.63
C PRO A 262 -32.10 37.62 -1.55
N VAL A 263 -31.17 37.04 -2.30
CA VAL A 263 -31.40 35.84 -3.11
C VAL A 263 -31.58 34.63 -2.19
N THR A 264 -32.79 34.09 -2.22
CA THR A 264 -33.20 32.89 -1.51
C THR A 264 -32.52 31.63 -2.06
N LYS A 265 -31.96 30.81 -1.15
CA LYS A 265 -31.47 29.46 -1.44
C LYS A 265 -32.65 28.56 -1.79
N LYS A 266 -32.81 28.22 -3.09
CA LYS A 266 -33.72 27.14 -3.51
C LYS A 266 -33.09 25.78 -3.18
N SER A 267 -33.71 25.10 -2.21
CA SER A 267 -33.53 23.67 -1.92
C SER A 267 -34.04 22.82 -3.10
N LYS A 268 -33.27 21.82 -3.52
CA LYS A 268 -33.70 20.86 -4.56
C LYS A 268 -34.18 19.57 -3.90
N VAL A 269 -35.46 19.32 -4.10
CA VAL A 269 -36.28 18.18 -3.63
C VAL A 269 -35.72 16.84 -4.15
N LYS A 270 -35.71 15.84 -3.27
CA LYS A 270 -35.49 14.41 -3.60
C LYS A 270 -36.78 13.83 -4.20
N SER A 271 -36.67 13.23 -5.39
CA SER A 271 -37.69 12.32 -5.92
C SER A 271 -37.01 11.30 -6.82
N SER A 272 -37.13 10.01 -6.49
CA SER A 272 -36.89 8.91 -7.42
C SER A 272 -37.72 7.72 -6.97
N GLN A 273 -38.89 7.54 -7.59
CA GLN A 273 -39.60 6.27 -7.67
C GLN A 273 -38.84 5.38 -8.69
N GLU A 274 -38.50 4.17 -8.30
CA GLU A 274 -37.89 3.17 -9.18
C GLU A 274 -38.97 2.50 -10.06
N ARG A 275 -38.88 2.69 -11.38
CA ARG A 275 -39.45 1.75 -12.37
C ARG A 275 -38.32 0.88 -12.92
N GLN A 276 -38.47 -0.44 -12.77
CA GLN A 276 -37.57 -1.43 -13.36
C GLN A 276 -37.97 -1.70 -14.81
N ASP A 277 -37.49 -0.89 -15.76
CA ASP A 277 -37.42 -1.33 -17.15
C ASP A 277 -36.30 -2.37 -17.26
N GLN A 278 -36.50 -3.54 -17.88
CA GLN A 278 -35.44 -4.51 -18.24
C GLN A 278 -35.07 -4.30 -19.72
N GLN A 279 -33.82 -3.93 -20.04
CA GLN A 279 -33.32 -3.89 -21.43
C GLN A 279 -32.60 -5.19 -21.80
N VAL A 280 -32.72 -5.61 -23.06
CA VAL A 280 -32.03 -6.77 -23.65
C VAL A 280 -30.97 -6.33 -24.65
N CYS A 281 -29.90 -7.12 -24.78
CA CYS A 281 -28.79 -6.78 -25.66
C CYS A 281 -29.16 -7.03 -27.14
N PRO A 282 -28.96 -6.06 -28.05
CA PRO A 282 -29.30 -6.21 -29.46
C PRO A 282 -28.45 -7.25 -30.23
N LYS A 283 -27.29 -7.68 -29.71
CA LYS A 283 -26.40 -8.64 -30.40
C LYS A 283 -26.60 -10.09 -29.98
N CYS A 284 -26.83 -10.35 -28.69
CA CYS A 284 -26.90 -11.71 -28.14
C CYS A 284 -28.22 -12.00 -27.42
N ASN A 285 -29.16 -11.04 -27.41
CA ASN A 285 -30.49 -11.15 -26.83
C ASN A 285 -30.52 -11.52 -25.32
N THR A 286 -29.40 -11.45 -24.62
CA THR A 286 -29.36 -11.66 -23.17
C THR A 286 -29.80 -10.41 -22.42
N PRO A 287 -30.48 -10.55 -21.26
CA PRO A 287 -30.86 -9.42 -20.42
C PRO A 287 -29.61 -8.63 -20.02
N MET A 288 -29.65 -7.33 -20.27
CA MET A 288 -28.56 -6.44 -19.92
C MET A 288 -28.60 -6.16 -18.42
N LEU A 289 -27.44 -5.97 -17.81
CA LEU A 289 -27.36 -5.61 -16.40
C LEU A 289 -27.42 -4.09 -16.27
N LYS A 290 -28.34 -3.57 -15.45
CA LYS A 290 -28.44 -2.13 -15.17
C LYS A 290 -27.49 -1.75 -14.03
N ARG A 291 -26.46 -0.96 -14.35
CA ARG A 291 -25.70 -0.19 -13.35
C ARG A 291 -25.96 1.29 -13.56
N ARG A 292 -25.01 2.05 -14.12
CA ARG A 292 -25.25 3.44 -14.59
C ARG A 292 -25.76 3.48 -16.04
N TYR A 293 -25.33 2.53 -16.85
CA TYR A 293 -25.83 2.23 -18.18
C TYR A 293 -26.08 0.72 -18.26
N TRP A 294 -26.85 0.31 -19.27
CA TRP A 294 -27.08 -1.09 -19.56
C TRP A 294 -25.85 -1.68 -20.24
N TYR A 295 -25.37 -2.83 -19.78
CA TYR A 295 -24.24 -3.52 -20.41
C TYR A 295 -24.50 -5.03 -20.57
N CYS A 296 -23.91 -5.59 -21.62
CA CYS A 296 -23.92 -7.02 -21.94
C CYS A 296 -22.86 -7.73 -21.08
N GLU A 297 -23.25 -8.73 -20.29
CA GLU A 297 -22.30 -9.55 -19.51
C GLU A 297 -21.27 -10.25 -20.43
N ASN A 298 -21.72 -10.66 -21.63
CA ASN A 298 -20.87 -11.27 -22.65
C ASN A 298 -19.95 -10.29 -23.40
N LYS A 299 -19.89 -9.01 -22.97
CA LYS A 299 -19.06 -7.93 -23.56
C LYS A 299 -19.19 -7.78 -25.08
N CYS A 300 -20.39 -8.03 -25.55
CA CYS A 300 -20.85 -7.66 -26.86
C CYS A 300 -21.22 -6.15 -26.88
#